data_AF-A0A3D5K0J9-F1
#
_entry.id   AF-A0A3D5K0J9-F1
#
_cell.length_a   1.000
_cell.length_b   1.000
_cell.length_c   1.000
_cell.angle_alpha   90.00
_cell.angle_beta   90.00
_cell.angle_gamma   90.00
#
_symmetry.space_group_name_H-M   'P 1'
#
loop_
_entity.id
_entity.type
_entity.pdbx_description
1 polymer ?
#
loop_
_entity_poly.entity_id
_entity_poly.type
_entity_poly.pdbx_seq_one_letter_code
_entity_poly.pdbx_strand_id
1 'polypeptide(L)'
;ENSMITISTESGDGRHNDSKRELSGVFHAITGASGRFKTGEIMDVGAEGLDVYNTMVGAMGAKHRLGPVKRERRHVSSILA
;
A
#
# COMPACT_ATOMS: atom_id res chain seq x y z
N GLU A 1 -6.15 -11.36 15.46
CA GLU A 1 -5.61 -10.64 14.29
C GLU A 1 -5.72 -11.46 12.99
N ASN A 2 -6.88 -11.95 12.58
CA ASN A 2 -6.99 -12.75 11.33
C ASN A 2 -7.30 -11.90 10.08
N SER A 3 -7.56 -10.62 10.28
CA SER A 3 -7.98 -9.69 9.24
C SER A 3 -6.90 -8.62 9.04
N MET A 4 -6.62 -8.30 7.78
CA MET A 4 -5.86 -7.10 7.41
C MET A 4 -6.85 -5.95 7.27
N ILE A 5 -6.74 -4.94 8.12
CA ILE A 5 -7.48 -3.70 8.01
C ILE A 5 -6.51 -2.66 7.50
N THR A 6 -6.90 -1.92 6.47
CA THR A 6 -6.13 -0.81 5.91
C THR A 6 -6.94 0.47 6.00
N ILE A 7 -6.28 1.56 6.39
CA ILE A 7 -6.82 2.91 6.38
C ILE A 7 -5.87 3.77 5.56
N SER A 8 -6.40 4.48 4.58
CA SER A 8 -5.63 5.35 3.70
C SER A 8 -6.49 6.49 3.20
N THR A 9 -5.84 7.54 2.72
CA THR A 9 -6.50 8.58 1.94
C THR A 9 -6.35 8.29 0.45
N GLU A 10 -7.33 8.69 -0.35
CA GLU A 10 -7.23 8.62 -1.82
C GLU A 10 -6.33 9.73 -2.37
N SER A 11 -6.40 10.92 -1.76
CA SER A 11 -5.65 12.11 -2.11
C SER A 11 -5.11 12.77 -0.85
N GLY A 12 -3.96 13.43 -0.95
CA GLY A 12 -3.37 14.14 0.18
C GLY A 12 -4.07 15.44 0.56
N ASP A 13 -4.74 16.11 -0.39
CA ASP A 13 -5.43 17.39 -0.14
C ASP A 13 -6.91 17.42 -0.57
N GLY A 14 -7.41 16.31 -1.14
CA GLY A 14 -8.81 16.13 -1.54
C GLY A 14 -9.23 16.94 -2.77
N ARG A 15 -8.29 17.60 -3.47
CA ARG A 15 -8.57 18.38 -4.68
C ARG A 15 -8.25 17.54 -5.89
N HIS A 16 -9.21 17.32 -6.78
CA HIS A 16 -9.03 16.50 -7.98
C HIS A 16 -8.74 17.36 -9.23
N ASN A 17 -7.71 18.21 -9.15
CA ASN A 17 -7.33 19.11 -10.25
C ASN A 17 -5.84 19.08 -10.62
N ASP A 18 -5.00 18.33 -9.92
CA ASP A 18 -3.58 18.20 -10.20
C ASP A 18 -3.03 16.89 -9.60
N SER A 19 -2.75 15.93 -10.49
CA SER A 19 -2.21 14.62 -10.14
C SER A 19 -0.96 14.65 -9.24
N LYS A 20 -0.09 15.66 -9.37
CA LYS A 20 1.12 15.74 -8.53
C LYS A 20 0.77 16.11 -7.09
N ARG A 21 -0.22 16.97 -6.91
CA ARG A 21 -0.69 17.40 -5.58
C ARG A 21 -1.57 16.33 -4.95
N GLU A 22 -2.47 15.74 -5.73
CA GLU A 22 -3.34 14.64 -5.31
C GLU A 22 -2.56 13.46 -4.74
N LEU A 23 -1.50 13.06 -5.45
CA LEU A 23 -0.69 11.90 -5.08
C LEU A 23 0.37 12.21 -4.02
N SER A 24 0.54 13.48 -3.64
CA SER A 24 1.46 13.89 -2.57
C SER A 24 0.75 13.85 -1.23
N GLY A 25 1.36 13.23 -0.21
CA GLY A 25 0.79 13.21 1.16
C GLY A 25 -0.24 12.11 1.43
N VAL A 26 -0.37 11.12 0.55
CA VAL A 26 -1.14 9.90 0.83
C VAL A 26 -0.40 9.04 1.87
N PHE A 27 -1.14 8.51 2.85
CA PHE A 27 -0.61 7.54 3.81
C PHE A 27 -1.35 6.21 3.73
N HIS A 28 -0.69 5.15 4.20
CA HIS A 28 -1.29 3.83 4.37
C HIS A 28 -0.97 3.31 5.77
N ALA A 29 -2.01 3.04 6.56
CA ALA A 29 -1.90 2.40 7.86
C ALA A 29 -2.54 1.02 7.80
N ILE A 30 -1.81 -0.02 8.21
CA ILE A 30 -2.24 -1.41 8.10
C ILE A 30 -2.09 -2.15 9.42
N THR A 31 -2.97 -3.11 9.69
CA THR A 31 -2.82 -4.04 10.83
C THR A 31 -1.89 -5.19 10.47
N GLY A 32 -1.34 -5.87 11.49
CA GLY A 32 -0.33 -6.93 11.30
C GLY A 32 -0.82 -8.21 10.62
N ALA A 33 -2.15 -8.42 10.51
CA ALA A 33 -2.77 -9.55 9.81
C ALA A 33 -2.14 -10.93 10.13
N SER A 34 -2.12 -11.30 11.41
CA SER A 34 -1.50 -12.52 11.96
C SER A 34 0.03 -12.54 11.78
N GLY A 35 0.68 -11.41 12.03
CA GLY A 35 2.13 -11.28 11.91
C GLY A 35 2.66 -11.36 10.48
N ARG A 36 1.85 -11.03 9.46
CA ARG A 36 2.30 -10.93 8.06
C ARG A 36 2.94 -9.59 7.75
N PHE A 37 2.54 -8.54 8.47
CA PHE A 37 3.02 -7.18 8.27
C PHE A 37 3.65 -6.64 9.54
N LYS A 38 4.69 -5.82 9.36
CA LYS A 38 5.26 -5.05 10.45
C LYS A 38 4.28 -3.97 10.90
N THR A 39 4.25 -3.73 12.20
CA THR A 39 3.39 -2.73 12.84
C THR A 39 4.16 -2.02 13.95
N GLY A 40 3.71 -0.82 14.34
CA GLY A 40 4.32 -0.03 15.41
C GLY A 40 5.43 0.90 14.94
N GLU A 41 5.63 1.02 13.63
CA GLU A 41 6.58 1.94 13.01
C GLU A 41 5.91 2.82 11.94
N ILE A 42 6.48 4.00 11.73
CA ILE A 42 6.19 4.85 10.57
C ILE A 42 7.35 4.66 9.60
N MET A 43 7.04 4.37 8.34
CA MET A 43 8.06 4.04 7.34
C MET A 43 7.78 4.79 6.04
N ASP A 44 8.83 5.43 5.52
CA ASP A 44 8.88 5.84 4.11
C ASP A 44 9.40 4.66 3.29
N VAL A 45 8.52 4.09 2.46
CA VAL A 45 8.83 2.92 1.62
C VAL A 45 9.41 3.31 0.26
N GLY A 46 9.36 4.60 -0.11
CA GLY A 46 9.87 5.10 -1.40
C GLY A 46 9.34 4.34 -2.62
N ALA A 47 8.07 3.92 -2.58
CA ALA A 47 7.42 3.11 -3.61
C ALA A 47 6.02 3.65 -3.94
N GLU A 48 5.50 3.34 -5.12
CA GLU A 48 4.16 3.77 -5.51
C GLU A 48 3.08 2.97 -4.76
N GLY A 49 1.92 3.59 -4.51
CA GLY A 49 0.82 2.95 -3.78
C GLY A 49 0.37 1.61 -4.40
N LEU A 50 0.40 1.49 -5.73
CA LEU A 50 0.11 0.23 -6.43
C LEU A 50 1.04 -0.92 -6.03
N ASP A 51 2.33 -0.62 -5.81
CA ASP A 51 3.33 -1.61 -5.38
C ASP A 51 3.09 -2.01 -3.91
N VAL A 52 2.71 -1.05 -3.06
CA VAL A 52 2.32 -1.28 -1.66
C VAL A 52 1.07 -2.17 -1.58
N TYR A 53 -0.02 -1.79 -2.25
CA TYR A 53 -1.26 -2.56 -2.24
C TYR A 53 -1.09 -3.96 -2.83
N ASN A 54 -0.35 -4.11 -3.94
CA ASN A 54 -0.11 -5.42 -4.54
C ASN A 54 0.73 -6.33 -3.62
N THR A 55 1.69 -5.75 -2.88
CA THR A 55 2.44 -6.50 -1.86
C THR A 55 1.51 -6.94 -0.72
N MET A 56 0.63 -6.05 -0.25
CA MET A 56 -0.36 -6.35 0.80
C MET A 56 -1.33 -7.47 0.41
N VAL A 57 -2.03 -7.33 -0.72
CA VAL A 57 -3.02 -8.34 -1.14
C VAL A 57 -2.34 -9.65 -1.54
N GLY A 58 -1.12 -9.60 -2.06
CA GLY A 58 -0.31 -10.78 -2.35
C GLY A 58 0.04 -11.57 -1.09
N ALA A 59 0.47 -10.90 -0.01
CA ALA A 59 0.73 -11.53 1.28
C ALA A 59 -0.54 -12.12 1.93
N MET A 60 -1.71 -11.58 1.59
CA MET A 60 -3.02 -12.13 1.96
C MET A 60 -3.51 -13.27 1.04
N GLY A 61 -2.72 -13.66 0.03
CA GLY A 61 -2.99 -14.80 -0.86
C GLY A 61 -3.77 -14.46 -2.14
N ALA A 62 -3.89 -13.18 -2.51
CA ALA A 62 -4.53 -12.79 -3.76
C ALA A 62 -3.74 -13.32 -4.98
N LYS A 63 -4.46 -13.94 -5.92
CA LYS A 63 -3.89 -14.46 -7.18
C LYS A 63 -3.78 -13.40 -8.27
N HIS A 64 -4.61 -12.36 -8.17
CA HIS A 64 -4.67 -11.26 -9.11
C HIS A 64 -4.06 -10.00 -8.52
N ARG A 65 -3.60 -9.13 -9.40
CA ARG A 65 -2.94 -7.87 -9.08
C ARG A 65 -3.77 -6.70 -9.58
N LEU A 66 -3.64 -5.58 -8.89
CA LEU A 66 -4.20 -4.29 -9.27
C LEU A 66 -3.34 -3.63 -10.35
N GLY A 67 -3.99 -2.88 -11.24
CA GLY A 67 -3.34 -2.09 -12.29
C GLY A 67 -3.02 -2.86 -13.58
N PRO A 68 -2.35 -2.19 -14.55
CA PRO A 68 -2.07 -2.76 -15.87
C PRO A 68 -1.10 -3.94 -15.84
N VAL A 69 -1.37 -4.96 -16.67
CA VAL A 69 -0.59 -6.22 -16.70
C VAL A 69 0.90 -6.02 -17.07
N LYS A 70 1.19 -5.06 -17.96
CA LYS A 70 2.55 -4.79 -18.47
C LYS A 70 3.37 -3.82 -17.60
N ARG A 71 2.80 -3.34 -16.48
CA ARG A 71 3.48 -2.38 -15.61
C ARG A 71 4.69 -3.05 -14.94
N GLU A 72 5.80 -2.32 -14.83
CA GLU A 72 6.93 -2.73 -14.00
C GLU A 72 6.49 -2.82 -12.53
N ARG A 73 7.03 -3.79 -11.81
CA ARG A 73 6.56 -4.17 -10.47
C ARG A 73 7.69 -4.01 -9.47
N ARG A 74 7.39 -3.41 -8.33
CA ARG A 74 8.28 -3.41 -7.18
C ARG A 74 7.64 -4.15 -6.02
N HIS A 75 8.34 -5.16 -5.51
CA HIS A 75 7.90 -5.84 -4.30
C HIS A 75 8.42 -5.07 -3.08
N VAL A 76 7.52 -4.61 -2.21
CA VAL A 76 7.89 -3.77 -1.06
C VAL A 76 8.11 -4.66 0.16
N SER A 77 9.24 -5.37 0.22
CA SER A 77 9.49 -6.32 1.32
C SER A 77 9.63 -5.66 2.69
N SER A 78 9.87 -4.35 2.75
CA SER A 78 10.07 -3.62 4.00
C SER A 78 8.83 -3.63 4.91
N ILE A 79 7.61 -3.75 4.35
CA ILE A 79 6.34 -3.82 5.11
C ILE A 79 6.02 -5.22 5.66
N LEU A 80 6.73 -6.26 5.21
CA LEU A 80 6.47 -7.65 5.62
C LEU A 80 7.28 -8.01 6.86
N ALA A 81 6.70 -8.83 7.72
CA ALA A 81 7.34 -9.36 8.93
C ALA A 81 8.12 -10.67 8.69
#